data_AF-A0A7S1SH03-F1
#
_entry.id   AF-A0A7S1SH03-F1
#
_cell.length_a   1.000
_cell.length_b   1.000
_cell.length_c   1.000
_cell.angle_alpha   90.00
_cell.angle_beta   90.00
_cell.angle_gamma   90.00
#
_symmetry.space_group_name_H-M   'P 1'
#
loop_
_entity.id
_entity.type
_entity.pdbx_description
1 polymer ?
#
loop_
_entity_poly.entity_id
_entity_poly.type
_entity_poly.pdbx_seq_one_letter_code
_entity_poly.pdbx_strand_id
1 'polypeptide(L)'
;DPEESTKRPGRRRKKYEEPLQPIRKMTVKYGRNAEADPETDVFKKTFYVAEERIRIIYHYHPSRITRSQRIYTNDNAHALRHITQVDPLARRPKEGQLLEEYQRLVAEERECTQGIRDSEREWHSTMQVRTKEEQNITLITPYYDIVRAKMEESDEEEAEEVKAQYDFLQPFMPVVIGTRSLLREEALTVREKCLKALKDRLIERANIIQARHEEETAALAKRQTNFQRDREQMSREDEEEYERQCEESMFRIHILEQRLKRHEEQALQKYYELDAKLRSDPRLGILTSGDM
;
A
#
# COMPACT_ATOMS: atom_id res chain seq x y z
N ASP A 1 47.40 -19.80 -10.81
CA ASP A 1 46.64 -18.66 -10.27
C ASP A 1 45.21 -18.66 -10.78
N PRO A 2 44.22 -18.99 -9.94
CA PRO A 2 42.83 -18.65 -10.22
C PRO A 2 42.44 -17.39 -9.43
N GLU A 3 41.83 -16.44 -10.12
CA GLU A 3 41.36 -15.16 -9.59
C GLU A 3 40.21 -15.35 -8.59
N GLU A 4 40.44 -14.88 -7.36
CA GLU A 4 39.47 -14.88 -6.27
C GLU A 4 38.54 -13.65 -6.40
N SER A 5 37.30 -13.88 -6.86
CA SER A 5 36.30 -12.82 -7.00
C SER A 5 35.77 -12.37 -5.63
N THR A 6 36.32 -11.27 -5.12
CA THR A 6 35.87 -10.64 -3.86
C THR A 6 34.57 -9.85 -4.07
N LYS A 7 33.41 -10.46 -3.76
CA LYS A 7 32.14 -9.73 -3.67
C LYS A 7 32.15 -8.82 -2.43
N ARG A 8 32.16 -7.50 -2.65
CA ARG A 8 32.10 -6.49 -1.59
C ARG A 8 30.73 -6.53 -0.90
N PRO A 9 30.66 -6.47 0.44
CA PRO A 9 29.39 -6.43 1.16
C PRO A 9 28.70 -5.08 0.93
N GLY A 10 27.42 -5.13 0.56
CA GLY A 10 26.59 -3.95 0.35
C GLY A 10 26.51 -3.09 1.61
N ARG A 11 26.91 -1.82 1.50
CA ARG A 11 26.86 -0.83 2.57
C ARG A 11 25.39 -0.56 2.92
N ARG A 12 24.91 -1.13 4.04
CA ARG A 12 23.59 -0.81 4.60
C ARG A 12 23.49 0.70 4.79
N ARG A 13 22.57 1.36 4.07
CA ARG A 13 22.24 2.77 4.29
C ARG A 13 21.69 2.90 5.72
N LYS A 14 22.40 3.62 6.59
CA LYS A 14 21.85 4.04 7.89
C LYS A 14 20.59 4.85 7.61
N LYS A 15 19.44 4.41 8.13
CA LYS A 15 18.23 5.23 8.16
C LYS A 15 18.58 6.50 8.93
N TYR A 16 18.36 7.65 8.30
CA TYR A 16 18.47 8.94 8.95
C TYR A 16 17.20 9.11 9.77
N GLU A 17 17.27 8.87 11.07
CA GLU A 17 16.18 9.21 11.99
C GLU A 17 16.37 10.69 12.35
N GLU A 18 15.38 11.52 12.05
CA GLU A 18 15.39 12.90 12.51
C GLU A 18 15.45 12.91 14.05
N PRO A 19 16.38 13.66 14.65
CA PRO A 19 16.48 13.72 16.10
C PRO A 19 15.23 14.39 16.67
N LEU A 20 14.60 13.72 17.64
CA LEU A 20 13.44 14.26 18.33
C LEU A 20 13.75 15.63 18.95
N GLN A 21 12.81 16.56 18.83
CA GLN A 21 13.03 17.91 19.32
C GLN A 21 13.17 17.92 20.86
N PRO A 22 14.01 18.82 21.40
CA PRO A 22 14.19 18.94 22.84
C PRO A 22 12.94 19.56 23.49
N ILE A 23 12.43 18.92 24.53
CA ILE A 23 11.29 19.43 25.30
C ILE A 23 11.80 20.60 26.17
N ARG A 24 11.30 21.81 25.93
CA ARG A 24 11.69 23.00 26.70
C ARG A 24 10.88 23.15 27.99
N LYS A 25 9.58 22.88 27.91
CA LYS A 25 8.61 23.14 28.98
C LYS A 25 7.38 22.25 28.81
N MET A 26 6.90 21.70 29.92
CA MET A 26 5.63 20.99 30.00
C MET A 26 4.72 21.64 31.04
N THR A 27 3.41 21.66 30.80
CA THR A 27 2.45 22.18 31.77
C THR A 27 1.22 21.30 31.88
N VAL A 28 0.85 20.97 33.10
CA VAL A 28 -0.42 20.31 33.42
C VAL A 28 -1.28 21.33 34.16
N LYS A 29 -2.53 21.50 33.71
CA LYS A 29 -3.52 22.39 34.32
C LYS A 29 -4.67 21.55 34.84
N TYR A 30 -5.19 21.90 36.01
CA TYR A 30 -6.29 21.21 36.64
C TYR A 30 -7.46 22.17 36.87
N GLY A 31 -8.67 21.62 36.84
CA GLY A 31 -9.88 22.33 37.28
C GLY A 31 -9.87 22.53 38.79
N ARG A 32 -10.72 23.44 39.30
CA ARG A 32 -10.92 23.64 40.74
C ARG A 32 -11.71 22.47 41.32
N ASN A 33 -11.18 21.85 42.37
CA ASN A 33 -11.93 20.92 43.18
C ASN A 33 -12.58 21.66 44.36
N ALA A 34 -13.91 21.65 44.44
CA ALA A 34 -14.66 22.33 45.50
C ALA A 34 -14.48 21.68 46.88
N GLU A 35 -14.12 20.39 46.93
CA GLU A 35 -13.93 19.62 48.18
C GLU A 35 -12.54 19.81 48.79
N ALA A 36 -11.57 20.25 48.01
CA ALA A 36 -10.20 20.47 48.46
C ALA A 36 -9.97 21.94 48.85
N ASP A 37 -9.17 22.16 49.90
CA ASP A 37 -8.78 23.50 50.30
C ASP A 37 -8.00 24.21 49.16
N PRO A 38 -8.31 25.48 48.80
CA PRO A 38 -7.63 26.18 47.73
C PRO A 38 -6.11 26.26 47.87
N GLU A 39 -5.56 26.18 49.08
CA GLU A 39 -4.11 26.24 49.30
C GLU A 39 -3.41 24.90 49.05
N THR A 40 -4.16 23.80 48.97
CA THR A 40 -3.65 22.46 48.66
C THR A 40 -4.09 21.96 47.28
N ASP A 41 -5.12 22.57 46.69
CA ASP A 41 -5.61 22.26 45.35
C ASP A 41 -4.75 22.91 44.26
N VAL A 42 -4.12 22.08 43.44
CA VAL A 42 -3.17 22.52 42.42
C VAL A 42 -3.92 23.01 41.19
N PHE A 43 -3.70 24.26 40.78
CA PHE A 43 -4.23 24.79 39.52
C PHE A 43 -3.33 24.42 38.33
N LYS A 44 -2.01 24.53 38.51
CA LYS A 44 -1.06 24.32 37.42
C LYS A 44 0.29 23.85 37.91
N LYS A 45 0.78 22.75 37.34
CA LYS A 45 2.18 22.32 37.41
C LYS A 45 2.88 22.73 36.13
N THR A 46 4.09 23.28 36.25
CA THR A 46 4.93 23.68 35.13
C THR A 46 6.32 23.11 35.31
N PHE A 47 6.73 22.22 34.43
CA PHE A 47 8.05 21.63 34.38
C PHE A 47 8.88 22.38 33.33
N TYR A 48 9.87 23.16 33.76
CA TYR A 48 10.84 23.81 32.88
C TYR A 48 12.03 22.87 32.71
N VAL A 49 11.86 21.89 31.81
CA VAL A 49 12.83 20.80 31.60
C VAL A 49 14.22 21.32 31.27
N ALA A 50 14.33 22.33 30.40
CA ALA A 50 15.62 22.91 30.03
C ALA A 50 16.30 23.72 31.16
N GLU A 51 15.56 24.11 32.20
CA GLU A 51 16.04 24.90 33.33
C GLU A 51 16.10 24.09 34.63
N GLU A 52 15.78 22.79 34.59
CA GLU A 52 15.67 21.90 35.76
C GLU A 52 14.86 22.50 36.91
N ARG A 53 13.73 23.13 36.56
CA ARG A 53 12.90 23.90 37.50
C ARG A 53 11.44 23.49 37.41
N ILE A 54 10.82 23.26 38.56
CA ILE A 54 9.40 22.91 38.66
C ILE A 54 8.65 24.01 39.41
N ARG A 55 7.54 24.49 38.83
CA ARG A 55 6.66 25.49 39.45
C ARG A 55 5.27 24.92 39.64
N ILE A 56 4.79 24.95 40.89
CA ILE A 56 3.42 24.65 41.26
C ILE A 56 2.70 25.96 41.57
N ILE A 57 1.51 26.10 41.02
CA ILE A 57 0.58 27.19 41.30
C ILE A 57 -0.71 26.56 41.81
N TYR A 58 -1.17 27.00 42.98
CA TYR A 58 -2.43 26.56 43.58
C TYR A 58 -3.59 27.46 43.11
N HIS A 59 -4.82 27.00 43.35
CA HIS A 59 -6.01 27.78 43.04
C HIS A 59 -6.13 29.03 43.91
N TYR A 60 -6.97 29.96 43.50
CA TYR A 60 -7.27 31.16 44.30
C TYR A 60 -8.10 30.77 45.52
N HIS A 61 -7.73 31.34 46.67
CA HIS A 61 -8.61 31.30 47.83
C HIS A 61 -9.81 32.24 47.60
N PRO A 62 -11.06 31.85 47.93
CA PRO A 62 -12.25 32.67 47.67
C PRO A 62 -12.19 34.10 48.21
N SER A 63 -11.48 34.31 49.32
CA SER A 63 -11.32 35.62 49.96
C SER A 63 -10.02 36.37 49.60
N ARG A 64 -9.23 35.90 48.61
CA ARG A 64 -7.91 36.48 48.30
C ARG A 64 -7.67 36.63 46.80
N ILE A 65 -6.98 37.72 46.44
CA ILE A 65 -6.63 38.04 45.05
C ILE A 65 -5.31 37.43 44.58
N THR A 66 -4.50 36.89 45.48
CA THR A 66 -3.19 36.28 45.20
C THR A 66 -3.26 34.77 45.44
N ARG A 67 -2.45 34.01 44.70
CA ARG A 67 -2.36 32.54 44.77
C ARG A 67 -1.06 32.09 45.40
N SER A 68 -1.12 30.97 46.12
CA SER A 68 0.07 30.31 46.64
C SER A 68 0.86 29.68 45.49
N GLN A 69 2.18 29.67 45.60
CA GLN A 69 3.06 29.03 44.62
C GLN A 69 4.30 28.44 45.29
N ARG A 70 4.82 27.36 44.70
CA ARG A 70 6.08 26.72 45.09
C ARG A 70 6.97 26.56 43.87
N ILE A 71 8.26 26.82 44.04
CA ILE A 71 9.27 26.68 42.99
C ILE A 71 10.40 25.78 43.51
N TYR A 72 10.60 24.67 42.83
CA TYR A 72 11.66 23.71 43.07
C TYR A 72 12.74 23.83 41.99
N THR A 73 13.99 23.63 42.37
CA THR A 73 15.16 23.57 41.47
C THR A 73 16.07 22.43 41.86
N ASN A 74 16.79 21.90 40.88
CA ASN A 74 17.77 20.83 41.08
C ASN A 74 19.11 21.38 41.64
N ASP A 75 19.07 22.00 42.83
CA ASP A 75 20.29 22.36 43.56
C ASP A 75 20.57 21.28 44.62
N ASN A 76 21.72 20.60 44.51
CA ASN A 76 22.16 19.42 45.28
C ASN A 76 22.12 19.50 46.83
N ALA A 77 21.61 20.59 47.42
CA ALA A 77 21.46 20.77 48.86
C ALA A 77 20.03 21.16 49.31
N HIS A 78 19.25 21.86 48.48
CA HIS A 78 17.89 22.28 48.81
C HIS A 78 17.01 22.29 47.55
N ALA A 79 16.18 21.27 47.40
CA ALA A 79 15.30 21.14 46.24
C ALA A 79 14.25 22.26 46.11
N LEU A 80 14.00 23.02 47.19
CA LEU A 80 13.00 24.08 47.22
C LEU A 80 13.65 25.46 47.25
N ARG A 81 13.43 26.21 46.17
CA ARG A 81 14.02 27.55 45.98
C ARG A 81 13.14 28.67 46.51
N HIS A 82 11.81 28.52 46.40
CA HIS A 82 10.89 29.60 46.78
C HIS A 82 9.51 29.05 47.17
N ILE A 83 9.01 29.48 48.33
CA ILE A 83 7.61 29.31 48.75
C ILE A 83 6.98 30.70 48.84
N THR A 84 5.89 30.90 48.10
CA THR A 84 4.97 32.02 48.34
C THR A 84 3.70 31.44 48.96
N GLN A 85 3.51 31.64 50.26
CA GLN A 85 2.26 31.38 50.96
C GLN A 85 1.49 32.68 51.10
N VAL A 86 0.22 32.67 50.69
CA VAL A 86 -0.62 33.86 50.76
C VAL A 86 -1.13 34.08 52.18
N ASP A 87 -1.34 33.02 52.97
CA ASP A 87 -1.67 33.13 54.38
C ASP A 87 -0.40 33.35 55.22
N PRO A 88 -0.27 34.48 55.94
CA PRO A 88 0.84 34.68 56.87
C PRO A 88 0.80 33.74 58.08
N LEU A 89 -0.37 33.17 58.42
CA LEU A 89 -0.59 32.28 59.55
C LEU A 89 -0.52 30.79 59.16
N ALA A 90 -0.50 30.46 57.86
CA ALA A 90 -0.38 29.08 57.43
C ALA A 90 0.96 28.50 57.89
N ARG A 91 0.91 27.27 58.41
CA ARG A 91 2.13 26.56 58.81
C ARG A 91 2.95 26.25 57.56
N ARG A 92 4.24 26.57 57.62
CA ARG A 92 5.18 26.14 56.58
C ARG A 92 5.28 24.61 56.62
N PRO A 93 5.20 23.93 55.46
CA PRO A 93 5.41 22.50 55.39
C PRO A 93 6.78 22.11 55.95
N LYS A 94 6.88 20.93 56.54
CA LYS A 94 8.16 20.41 57.05
C LYS A 94 9.09 20.08 55.89
N GLU A 95 10.40 20.19 56.10
CA GLU A 95 11.40 19.89 55.06
C GLU A 95 11.26 18.49 54.47
N GLY A 96 10.95 17.47 55.29
CA GLY A 96 10.71 16.11 54.83
C GLY A 96 9.51 15.99 53.87
N GLN A 97 8.43 16.73 54.12
CA GLN A 97 7.25 16.75 53.23
C GLN A 97 7.56 17.44 51.90
N LEU A 98 8.40 18.47 51.92
CA LEU A 98 8.84 19.19 50.73
C LEU A 98 9.76 18.33 49.86
N LEU A 99 10.62 17.51 50.48
CA LEU A 99 11.46 16.55 49.77
C LEU A 99 10.63 15.45 49.12
N GLU A 100 9.64 14.90 49.82
CA GLU A 100 8.72 13.90 49.29
C GLU A 100 7.89 14.45 48.12
N GLU A 101 7.38 15.69 48.26
CA GLU A 101 6.68 16.40 47.18
C GLU A 101 7.60 16.60 45.97
N TYR A 102 8.86 16.99 46.17
CA TYR A 102 9.82 17.13 45.08
C TYR A 102 10.10 15.81 44.35
N GLN A 103 10.35 14.72 45.08
CA GLN A 103 10.58 13.39 44.48
C GLN A 103 9.38 12.93 43.64
N ARG A 104 8.16 13.18 44.12
CA ARG A 104 6.93 12.92 43.38
C ARG A 104 6.84 13.75 42.10
N LEU A 105 7.17 15.04 42.15
CA LEU A 105 7.17 15.90 40.97
C LEU A 105 8.20 15.48 39.93
N VAL A 106 9.38 15.02 40.36
CA VAL A 106 10.41 14.48 39.46
C VAL A 106 9.92 13.19 38.79
N ALA A 107 9.19 12.34 39.51
CA ALA A 107 8.56 11.16 38.92
C ALA A 107 7.47 11.55 37.89
N GLU A 108 6.58 12.49 38.24
CA GLU A 108 5.56 13.01 37.33
C GLU A 108 6.17 13.69 36.09
N GLU A 109 7.30 14.40 36.23
CA GLU A 109 8.02 14.99 35.10
C GLU A 109 8.52 13.92 34.13
N ARG A 110 9.07 12.82 34.66
CA ARG A 110 9.52 11.67 33.85
C ARG A 110 8.35 11.02 33.13
N GLU A 111 7.24 10.80 33.81
CA GLU A 111 6.01 10.24 33.21
C GLU A 111 5.46 11.14 32.10
N CYS A 112 5.37 12.45 32.33
CA CYS A 112 4.94 13.41 31.31
C CYS A 112 5.88 13.41 30.11
N THR A 113 7.19 13.38 30.36
CA THR A 113 8.21 13.32 29.31
C THR A 113 8.05 12.05 28.47
N GLN A 114 7.89 10.90 29.13
CA GLN A 114 7.69 9.62 28.46
C GLN A 114 6.41 9.65 27.61
N GLY A 115 5.29 10.15 28.16
CA GLY A 115 4.04 10.28 27.42
C GLY A 115 4.17 11.12 26.15
N ILE A 116 4.88 12.26 26.22
CA ILE A 116 5.16 13.07 25.02
C ILE A 116 5.98 12.28 24.01
N ARG A 117 7.05 11.58 24.44
CA ARG A 117 7.89 10.77 23.55
C ARG A 117 7.12 9.62 22.91
N ASP A 118 6.18 9.02 23.64
CA ASP A 118 5.34 7.93 23.14
C ASP A 118 4.38 8.46 22.07
N SER A 119 3.72 9.59 22.34
CA SER A 119 2.89 10.27 21.35
C SER A 119 3.68 10.71 20.12
N GLU A 120 4.90 11.22 20.26
CA GLU A 120 5.76 11.57 19.11
C GLU A 120 6.05 10.34 18.24
N ARG A 121 6.33 9.18 18.83
CA ARG A 121 6.56 7.93 18.08
C ARG A 121 5.29 7.44 17.36
N GLU A 122 4.14 7.53 18.03
CA GLU A 122 2.85 7.21 17.43
C GLU A 122 2.57 8.11 16.22
N TRP A 123 2.73 9.43 16.39
CA TRP A 123 2.58 10.40 15.32
C TRP A 123 3.48 10.11 14.12
N HIS A 124 4.75 9.81 14.36
CA HIS A 124 5.67 9.43 13.29
C HIS A 124 5.24 8.15 12.58
N SER A 125 4.76 7.14 13.31
CA SER A 125 4.23 5.91 12.73
C SER A 125 3.03 6.20 11.81
N THR A 126 2.04 6.97 12.30
CA THR A 126 0.88 7.37 11.51
C THR A 126 1.29 8.17 10.27
N MET A 127 2.24 9.09 10.41
CA MET A 127 2.72 9.88 9.27
C MET A 127 3.40 9.00 8.21
N GLN A 128 4.20 8.02 8.62
CA GLN A 128 4.82 7.06 7.70
C GLN A 128 3.77 6.20 6.98
N VAL A 129 2.74 5.73 7.69
CA VAL A 129 1.64 4.98 7.10
C VAL A 129 0.91 5.84 6.07
N ARG A 130 0.51 7.07 6.44
CA ARG A 130 -0.14 8.02 5.52
C ARG A 130 0.70 8.33 4.29
N THR A 131 2.00 8.53 4.46
CA THR A 131 2.91 8.78 3.33
C THR A 131 2.93 7.59 2.36
N LYS A 132 2.89 6.35 2.88
CA LYS A 132 2.81 5.14 2.05
C LYS A 132 1.46 4.99 1.36
N GLU A 133 0.37 5.35 2.04
CA GLU A 133 -0.99 5.36 1.48
C GLU A 133 -1.10 6.40 0.36
N GLU A 134 -0.59 7.62 0.57
CA GLU A 134 -0.57 8.69 -0.42
C GLU A 134 0.33 8.36 -1.64
N GLN A 135 1.40 7.61 -1.44
CA GLN A 135 2.22 7.09 -2.54
C GLN A 135 1.53 5.98 -3.33
N ASN A 136 0.63 5.22 -2.68
CA ASN A 136 -0.06 4.07 -3.25
C ASN A 136 -1.58 4.26 -3.19
N ILE A 137 -2.06 5.38 -3.72
CA ILE A 137 -3.51 5.65 -3.78
C ILE A 137 -4.13 4.64 -4.74
N THR A 138 -4.88 3.68 -4.20
CA THR A 138 -5.71 2.77 -4.97
C THR A 138 -7.12 3.34 -5.05
N LEU A 139 -7.55 3.66 -6.28
CA LEU A 139 -8.94 4.04 -6.54
C LEU A 139 -9.79 2.78 -6.40
N ILE A 140 -10.58 2.71 -5.33
CA ILE A 140 -11.58 1.66 -5.16
C ILE A 140 -12.76 2.04 -6.06
N THR A 141 -12.77 1.47 -7.27
CA THR A 141 -13.94 1.58 -8.14
C THR A 141 -15.11 0.88 -7.44
N PRO A 142 -16.22 1.58 -7.15
CA PRO A 142 -17.35 0.97 -6.49
C PRO A 142 -17.90 -0.16 -7.36
N TYR A 143 -18.44 -1.20 -6.71
CA TYR A 143 -18.88 -2.43 -7.39
C TYR A 143 -19.81 -2.17 -8.58
N TYR A 144 -20.73 -1.19 -8.46
CA TYR A 144 -21.65 -0.82 -9.53
C TYR A 144 -20.94 -0.26 -10.77
N ASP A 145 -19.86 0.49 -10.59
CA ASP A 145 -19.04 1.01 -11.70
C ASP A 145 -18.22 -0.10 -12.34
N ILE A 146 -17.76 -1.10 -11.57
CA ILE A 146 -17.10 -2.30 -12.13
C ILE A 146 -18.10 -3.13 -12.94
N VAL A 147 -19.33 -3.32 -12.46
CA VAL A 147 -20.36 -4.09 -13.17
C VAL A 147 -20.81 -3.36 -14.42
N ARG A 148 -21.01 -2.03 -14.34
CA ARG A 148 -21.37 -1.23 -15.50
C ARG A 148 -20.21 -1.16 -16.49
N ALA A 149 -18.97 -0.93 -16.05
CA ALA A 149 -17.80 -0.97 -16.93
C ALA A 149 -17.59 -2.34 -17.54
N LYS A 150 -17.85 -3.46 -16.85
CA LYS A 150 -17.79 -4.80 -17.45
C LYS A 150 -18.96 -5.10 -18.38
N MET A 151 -20.15 -4.55 -18.13
CA MET A 151 -21.25 -4.64 -19.08
C MET A 151 -20.98 -3.76 -20.28
N GLU A 152 -20.44 -2.56 -20.10
CA GLU A 152 -20.03 -1.66 -21.17
C GLU A 152 -18.79 -2.19 -21.90
N GLU A 153 -17.84 -2.86 -21.25
CA GLU A 153 -16.64 -3.49 -21.84
C GLU A 153 -16.98 -4.86 -22.43
N SER A 154 -18.00 -5.58 -21.95
CA SER A 154 -18.57 -6.74 -22.63
C SER A 154 -19.43 -6.30 -23.81
N ASP A 155 -20.20 -5.23 -23.66
CA ASP A 155 -20.98 -4.61 -24.72
C ASP A 155 -20.08 -3.81 -25.66
N GLU A 156 -18.86 -3.40 -25.28
CA GLU A 156 -17.84 -2.74 -26.12
C GLU A 156 -16.81 -3.75 -26.62
N GLU A 157 -16.60 -4.92 -26.01
CA GLU A 157 -15.91 -6.04 -26.67
C GLU A 157 -16.87 -6.65 -27.70
N GLU A 158 -18.14 -6.88 -27.35
CA GLU A 158 -19.18 -7.25 -28.32
C GLU A 158 -19.46 -6.10 -29.29
N ALA A 159 -19.45 -4.83 -28.87
CA ALA A 159 -19.60 -3.68 -29.77
C ALA A 159 -18.31 -3.17 -30.39
N GLU A 160 -17.09 -3.61 -30.07
CA GLU A 160 -15.89 -3.41 -30.88
C GLU A 160 -15.76 -4.57 -31.86
N GLU A 161 -16.18 -5.78 -31.47
CA GLU A 161 -16.46 -6.87 -32.42
C GLU A 161 -17.62 -6.50 -33.38
N VAL A 162 -18.50 -5.54 -33.01
CA VAL A 162 -19.63 -5.07 -33.85
C VAL A 162 -19.51 -3.62 -34.38
N LYS A 163 -18.65 -2.73 -33.85
CA LYS A 163 -18.48 -1.32 -34.32
C LYS A 163 -17.37 -1.19 -35.35
N ALA A 164 -17.75 -1.74 -36.48
CA ALA A 164 -17.49 -1.37 -37.85
C ALA A 164 -17.70 -2.70 -38.54
N GLN A 165 -18.43 -2.74 -39.65
CA GLN A 165 -18.20 -3.80 -40.61
C GLN A 165 -16.77 -3.62 -41.12
N TYR A 166 -15.78 -3.96 -40.29
CA TYR A 166 -14.37 -3.90 -40.64
C TYR A 166 -14.24 -4.94 -41.73
N ASP A 167 -13.94 -4.44 -42.92
CA ASP A 167 -13.80 -5.28 -44.08
C ASP A 167 -12.60 -6.20 -43.85
N PHE A 168 -12.88 -7.41 -43.39
CA PHE A 168 -11.89 -8.42 -43.04
C PHE A 168 -11.01 -8.80 -44.23
N LEU A 169 -11.44 -8.49 -45.46
CA LEU A 169 -10.74 -8.81 -46.69
C LEU A 169 -9.91 -7.64 -47.22
N GLN A 170 -10.36 -6.40 -47.02
CA GLN A 170 -9.74 -5.20 -47.61
C GLN A 170 -8.23 -5.03 -47.34
N PRO A 171 -7.68 -5.33 -46.14
CA PRO A 171 -6.24 -5.26 -45.91
C PRO A 171 -5.41 -6.23 -46.76
N PHE A 172 -6.04 -7.31 -47.25
CA PHE A 172 -5.38 -8.34 -48.04
C PHE A 172 -5.59 -8.16 -49.54
N MET A 173 -6.52 -7.27 -49.94
CA MET A 173 -6.84 -7.00 -51.33
C MET A 173 -5.68 -6.28 -52.04
N PRO A 174 -5.30 -6.71 -53.25
CA PRO A 174 -4.32 -5.98 -54.05
C PRO A 174 -4.88 -4.62 -54.47
N VAL A 175 -4.00 -3.65 -54.69
CA VAL A 175 -4.38 -2.34 -55.23
C VAL A 175 -4.77 -2.52 -56.70
N VAL A 176 -6.06 -2.47 -56.99
CA VAL A 176 -6.57 -2.57 -58.36
C VAL A 176 -6.81 -1.16 -58.90
N ILE A 177 -6.18 -0.83 -60.04
CA ILE A 177 -6.39 0.44 -60.74
C ILE A 177 -7.54 0.24 -61.75
N GLY A 178 -8.64 0.99 -61.59
CA GLY A 178 -9.81 0.94 -62.48
C GLY A 178 -10.87 -0.12 -62.11
N THR A 179 -11.74 -0.49 -63.06
CA THR A 179 -12.87 -1.45 -62.87
C THR A 179 -12.49 -2.91 -63.16
N ARG A 180 -11.21 -3.27 -62.97
CA ARG A 180 -10.72 -4.64 -63.18
C ARG A 180 -11.20 -5.56 -62.05
N SER A 181 -11.62 -6.78 -62.38
CA SER A 181 -11.86 -7.87 -61.41
C SER A 181 -10.56 -8.60 -61.03
N LEU A 182 -10.51 -9.22 -59.85
CA LEU A 182 -9.38 -10.04 -59.43
C LEU A 182 -9.13 -11.20 -60.40
N LEU A 183 -7.86 -11.54 -60.68
CA LEU A 183 -7.54 -12.82 -61.31
C LEU A 183 -7.71 -13.97 -60.31
N ARG A 184 -7.91 -15.19 -60.81
CA ARG A 184 -8.07 -16.39 -59.97
C ARG A 184 -6.88 -16.61 -59.02
N GLU A 185 -5.66 -16.42 -59.51
CA GLU A 185 -4.44 -16.52 -58.69
C GLU A 185 -4.40 -15.45 -57.59
N GLU A 186 -4.77 -14.21 -57.92
CA GLU A 186 -4.82 -13.11 -56.95
C GLU A 186 -5.86 -13.40 -55.86
N ALA A 187 -7.05 -13.87 -56.23
CA ALA A 187 -8.09 -14.27 -55.28
C ALA A 187 -7.64 -15.42 -54.35
N LEU A 188 -6.89 -16.40 -54.87
CA LEU A 188 -6.29 -17.46 -54.04
C LEU A 188 -5.31 -16.87 -53.03
N THR A 189 -4.39 -16.00 -53.47
CA THR A 189 -3.41 -15.38 -52.57
C THR A 189 -4.05 -14.52 -51.48
N VAL A 190 -5.15 -13.82 -51.80
CA VAL A 190 -5.92 -13.02 -50.84
C VAL A 190 -6.54 -13.92 -49.77
N ARG A 191 -7.18 -15.02 -50.18
CA ARG A 191 -7.77 -16.01 -49.26
C ARG A 191 -6.72 -16.61 -48.33
N GLU A 192 -5.57 -17.04 -48.88
CA GLU A 192 -4.49 -17.63 -48.10
C GLU A 192 -3.89 -16.64 -47.10
N LYS A 193 -3.66 -15.39 -47.51
CA LYS A 193 -3.14 -14.33 -46.62
C LYS A 193 -4.11 -14.02 -45.48
N CYS A 194 -5.41 -13.95 -45.76
CA CYS A 194 -6.44 -13.68 -44.75
C CYS A 194 -6.50 -14.82 -43.71
N LEU A 195 -6.57 -16.08 -44.16
CA LEU A 195 -6.58 -17.25 -43.27
C LEU A 195 -5.27 -17.38 -42.47
N LYS A 196 -4.13 -17.10 -43.11
CA LYS A 196 -2.83 -17.12 -42.43
C LYS A 196 -2.75 -16.05 -41.34
N ALA A 197 -3.20 -14.83 -41.61
CA ALA A 197 -3.19 -13.76 -40.62
C ALA A 197 -4.05 -14.09 -39.39
N LEU A 198 -5.23 -14.70 -39.59
CA LEU A 198 -6.04 -15.19 -38.47
C LEU A 198 -5.30 -16.29 -37.69
N LYS A 199 -4.73 -17.27 -38.39
CA LYS A 199 -3.98 -18.36 -37.77
C LYS A 199 -2.80 -17.85 -36.93
N ASP A 200 -2.01 -16.92 -37.49
CA ASP A 200 -0.85 -16.34 -36.81
C ASP A 200 -1.29 -15.62 -35.53
N ARG A 201 -2.40 -14.85 -35.56
CA ARG A 201 -2.98 -14.19 -34.38
C ARG A 201 -3.48 -15.18 -33.32
N LEU A 202 -4.11 -16.27 -33.73
CA LEU A 202 -4.57 -17.32 -32.82
C LEU A 202 -3.37 -18.03 -32.16
N ILE A 203 -2.32 -18.33 -32.92
CA ILE A 203 -1.09 -18.92 -32.40
C ILE A 203 -0.40 -17.97 -31.41
N GLU A 204 -0.27 -16.69 -31.76
CA GLU A 204 0.32 -15.68 -30.88
C GLU A 204 -0.44 -15.60 -29.54
N ARG A 205 -1.77 -15.57 -29.59
CA ARG A 205 -2.60 -15.58 -28.39
C ARG A 205 -2.41 -16.84 -27.54
N ALA A 206 -2.34 -18.02 -28.17
CA ALA A 206 -2.05 -19.27 -27.47
C ALA A 206 -0.66 -19.24 -26.80
N ASN A 207 0.36 -18.74 -27.50
CA ASN A 207 1.72 -18.60 -26.98
C ASN A 207 1.77 -17.66 -25.77
N ILE A 208 1.01 -16.57 -25.77
CA ILE A 208 0.94 -15.66 -24.62
C ILE A 208 0.33 -16.35 -23.40
N ILE A 209 -0.75 -17.13 -23.59
CA ILE A 209 -1.39 -17.88 -22.50
C ILE A 209 -0.42 -18.94 -21.96
N GLN A 210 0.23 -19.68 -22.86
CA GLN A 210 1.21 -20.71 -22.54
C GLN A 210 2.41 -20.14 -21.78
N ALA A 211 2.99 -19.02 -22.24
CA ALA A 211 4.12 -18.37 -21.57
C ALA A 211 3.77 -17.94 -20.13
N ARG A 212 2.55 -17.44 -19.91
CA ARG A 212 2.06 -17.10 -18.56
C ARG A 212 1.86 -18.33 -17.68
N HIS A 213 1.37 -19.43 -18.25
CA HIS A 213 1.22 -20.70 -17.53
C HIS A 213 2.58 -21.23 -17.09
N GLU A 214 3.57 -21.21 -17.99
CA GLU A 214 4.94 -21.62 -17.71
C GLU A 214 5.61 -20.73 -16.67
N GLU A 215 5.40 -19.40 -16.74
CA GLU A 215 5.92 -18.45 -15.76
C GLU A 215 5.38 -18.71 -14.35
N GLU A 216 4.06 -18.86 -14.19
CA GLU A 216 3.44 -19.17 -12.89
C GLU A 216 3.84 -20.55 -12.38
N THR A 217 3.95 -21.55 -13.26
CA THR A 217 4.41 -22.90 -12.90
C THR A 217 5.88 -22.89 -12.44
N ALA A 218 6.74 -22.17 -13.14
CA ALA A 218 8.15 -22.00 -12.76
C ALA A 218 8.30 -21.22 -11.44
N ALA A 219 7.46 -20.19 -11.23
CA ALA A 219 7.43 -19.44 -9.98
C ALA A 219 7.04 -20.34 -8.79
N LEU A 220 6.01 -21.18 -8.96
CA LEU A 220 5.60 -22.15 -7.93
C LEU A 220 6.71 -23.17 -7.63
N ALA A 221 7.34 -23.74 -8.66
CA ALA A 221 8.46 -24.67 -8.48
C ALA A 221 9.65 -24.03 -7.75
N LYS A 222 9.99 -22.78 -8.10
CA LYS A 222 11.04 -22.01 -7.40
C LYS A 222 10.67 -21.75 -5.95
N ARG A 223 9.42 -21.44 -5.64
CA ARG A 223 8.95 -21.28 -4.24
C ARG A 223 9.05 -22.59 -3.47
N GLN A 224 8.62 -23.71 -4.05
CA GLN A 224 8.72 -25.04 -3.44
C GLN A 224 10.18 -25.41 -3.12
N THR A 225 11.10 -25.18 -4.05
CA THR A 225 12.54 -25.46 -3.81
C THR A 225 13.15 -24.56 -2.74
N ASN A 226 12.75 -23.28 -2.67
CA ASN A 226 13.19 -22.38 -1.59
C ASN A 226 12.64 -22.82 -0.23
N PHE A 227 11.36 -23.16 -0.16
CA PHE A 227 10.73 -23.65 1.08
C PHE A 227 11.39 -24.94 1.59
N GLN A 228 11.74 -25.87 0.70
CA GLN A 228 12.46 -27.08 1.09
C GLN A 228 13.86 -26.79 1.68
N ARG A 229 14.54 -25.74 1.22
CA ARG A 229 15.87 -25.35 1.72
C ARG A 229 15.80 -24.69 3.08
N ASP A 230 14.81 -23.84 3.28
CA ASP A 230 14.71 -22.99 4.48
C ASP A 230 13.78 -23.60 5.56
N ARG A 231 13.28 -24.83 5.34
CA ARG A 231 12.28 -25.51 6.18
C ARG A 231 12.64 -25.57 7.67
N GLU A 232 13.91 -25.69 8.01
CA GLU A 232 14.37 -25.75 9.41
C GLU A 232 14.42 -24.38 10.10
N GLN A 233 14.32 -23.29 9.34
CA GLN A 233 14.42 -21.90 9.82
C GLN A 233 13.08 -21.16 9.81
N MET A 234 12.01 -21.76 9.30
CA MET A 234 10.70 -21.13 9.17
C MET A 234 9.89 -21.22 10.47
N SER A 235 9.20 -20.13 10.80
CA SER A 235 8.23 -20.13 11.89
C SER A 235 6.88 -20.68 11.41
N ARG A 236 6.00 -21.00 12.35
CA ARG A 236 4.63 -21.46 12.04
C ARG A 236 3.81 -20.41 11.25
N GLU A 237 4.06 -19.12 11.46
CA GLU A 237 3.41 -18.04 10.71
C GLU A 237 3.91 -18.02 9.24
N ASP A 238 5.20 -18.28 9.02
CA ASP A 238 5.78 -18.37 7.67
C ASP A 238 5.27 -19.59 6.88
N GLU A 239 4.97 -20.69 7.57
CA GLU A 239 4.37 -21.89 6.99
C GLU A 239 2.94 -21.62 6.47
N GLU A 240 2.10 -20.94 7.27
CA GLU A 240 0.73 -20.58 6.88
C GLU A 240 0.69 -19.58 5.71
N GLU A 241 1.64 -18.63 5.66
CA GLU A 241 1.77 -17.72 4.52
C GLU A 241 2.21 -18.45 3.24
N TYR A 242 3.13 -19.41 3.36
CA TYR A 242 3.58 -20.22 2.23
C TYR A 242 2.44 -21.08 1.65
N GLU A 243 1.63 -21.71 2.51
CA GLU A 243 0.47 -22.50 2.09
C GLU A 243 -0.52 -21.64 1.30
N ARG A 244 -0.85 -20.45 1.81
CA ARG A 244 -1.75 -19.50 1.12
C ARG A 244 -1.22 -19.09 -0.25
N GLN A 245 0.08 -18.82 -0.36
CA GLN A 245 0.71 -18.45 -1.64
C GLN A 245 0.75 -19.63 -2.62
N CYS A 246 0.91 -20.85 -2.13
CA CYS A 246 0.82 -22.07 -2.96
C CYS A 246 -0.58 -22.25 -3.51
N GLU A 247 -1.61 -22.12 -2.67
CA GLU A 247 -3.02 -22.17 -3.09
C GLU A 247 -3.34 -21.12 -4.15
N GLU A 248 -2.89 -19.88 -3.94
CA GLU A 248 -3.10 -18.81 -4.91
C GLU A 248 -2.40 -19.10 -6.25
N SER A 249 -1.17 -19.61 -6.22
CA SER A 249 -0.42 -19.97 -7.43
C SER A 249 -1.10 -21.12 -8.19
N MET A 250 -1.56 -22.16 -7.46
CA MET A 250 -2.29 -23.28 -8.05
C MET A 250 -3.60 -22.83 -8.69
N PHE A 251 -4.33 -21.92 -8.05
CA PHE A 251 -5.56 -21.36 -8.61
C PHE A 251 -5.30 -20.61 -9.92
N ARG A 252 -4.24 -19.79 -9.99
CA ARG A 252 -3.86 -19.09 -11.22
C ARG A 252 -3.48 -20.04 -12.35
N ILE A 253 -2.69 -21.08 -12.05
CA ILE A 253 -2.30 -22.12 -13.01
C ILE A 253 -3.56 -22.78 -13.59
N HIS A 254 -4.51 -23.16 -12.74
CA HIS A 254 -5.76 -23.79 -13.18
C HIS A 254 -6.59 -22.89 -14.10
N ILE A 255 -6.68 -21.58 -13.80
CA ILE A 255 -7.35 -20.62 -14.68
C ILE A 255 -6.66 -20.54 -16.05
N LEU A 256 -5.33 -20.54 -16.08
CA LEU A 256 -4.57 -20.47 -17.32
C LEU A 256 -4.76 -21.73 -18.17
N GLU A 257 -4.82 -22.91 -17.56
CA GLU A 257 -5.16 -24.17 -18.25
C GLU A 257 -6.57 -24.13 -18.85
N GLN A 258 -7.56 -23.68 -18.07
CA GLN A 258 -8.93 -23.56 -18.54
C GLN A 258 -9.03 -22.56 -19.70
N ARG A 259 -8.29 -21.44 -19.63
CA ARG A 259 -8.23 -20.43 -20.70
C ARG A 259 -7.58 -20.99 -21.96
N LEU A 260 -6.50 -21.77 -21.83
CA LEU A 260 -5.83 -22.40 -22.97
C LEU A 260 -6.79 -23.35 -23.68
N LYS A 261 -7.46 -24.24 -22.93
CA LYS A 261 -8.44 -25.18 -23.48
C LYS A 261 -9.59 -24.46 -24.20
N ARG A 262 -10.18 -23.44 -23.56
CA ARG A 262 -11.25 -22.65 -24.18
C ARG A 262 -10.76 -21.93 -25.45
N HIS A 263 -9.52 -21.43 -25.45
CA HIS A 263 -8.93 -20.79 -26.61
C HIS A 263 -8.74 -21.77 -27.77
N GLU A 264 -8.29 -23.00 -27.51
CA GLU A 264 -8.17 -24.05 -28.55
C GLU A 264 -9.52 -24.36 -29.20
N GLU A 265 -10.57 -24.55 -28.40
CA GLU A 265 -11.93 -24.82 -28.88
C GLU A 265 -12.46 -23.64 -29.74
N GLN A 266 -12.31 -22.41 -29.24
CA GLN A 266 -12.78 -21.20 -29.93
C GLN A 266 -11.93 -20.86 -31.18
N ALA A 267 -10.63 -21.13 -31.16
CA ALA A 267 -9.72 -20.86 -32.27
C ALA A 267 -10.11 -21.68 -33.51
N LEU A 268 -10.44 -22.97 -33.31
CA LEU A 268 -10.93 -23.84 -34.38
C LEU A 268 -12.24 -23.33 -34.95
N GLN A 269 -13.19 -22.97 -34.09
CA GLN A 269 -14.47 -22.42 -34.51
C GLN A 269 -14.31 -21.13 -35.34
N LYS A 270 -13.52 -20.15 -34.84
CA LYS A 270 -13.25 -18.88 -35.54
C LYS A 270 -12.57 -19.10 -36.90
N TYR A 271 -11.69 -20.10 -37.01
CA TYR A 271 -11.06 -20.45 -38.27
C TYR A 271 -12.08 -20.99 -39.29
N TYR A 272 -12.95 -21.91 -38.89
CA TYR A 272 -14.00 -22.44 -39.77
C TYR A 272 -15.02 -21.37 -40.19
N GLU A 273 -15.40 -20.48 -39.27
CA GLU A 273 -16.29 -19.36 -39.57
C GLU A 273 -15.69 -18.41 -40.61
N LEU A 274 -14.39 -18.10 -40.50
CA LEU A 274 -13.72 -17.26 -41.51
C LEU A 274 -13.60 -17.97 -42.86
N ASP A 275 -13.26 -19.26 -42.89
CA ASP A 275 -13.20 -20.01 -44.16
C ASP A 275 -14.58 -20.08 -44.83
N ALA A 276 -15.66 -20.26 -44.07
CA ALA A 276 -17.02 -20.22 -44.59
C ALA A 276 -17.39 -18.84 -45.15
N LYS A 277 -17.02 -17.74 -44.45
CA LYS A 277 -17.23 -16.37 -44.93
C LYS A 277 -16.43 -16.07 -46.20
N LEU A 278 -15.20 -16.55 -46.32
CA LEU A 278 -14.37 -16.36 -47.52
C LEU A 278 -14.91 -17.12 -48.74
N ARG A 279 -15.55 -18.29 -48.53
CA ARG A 279 -16.20 -19.05 -49.61
C ARG A 279 -17.48 -18.40 -50.12
N SER A 280 -18.21 -17.70 -49.24
CA SER A 280 -19.47 -17.02 -49.59
C SER A 280 -19.28 -15.56 -50.02
N ASP A 281 -18.07 -15.01 -49.93
CA ASP A 281 -17.79 -13.62 -50.28
C ASP A 281 -17.86 -13.38 -51.81
N PRO A 282 -18.71 -12.45 -52.29
CA PRO A 282 -18.86 -12.14 -53.71
C PRO A 282 -17.55 -11.74 -54.41
N ARG A 283 -16.62 -11.10 -53.70
CA ARG A 283 -15.35 -10.60 -54.25
C ARG A 283 -14.38 -11.73 -54.58
N LEU A 284 -14.54 -12.88 -53.93
CA LEU A 284 -13.77 -14.10 -54.16
C LEU A 284 -14.54 -15.13 -54.99
N GLY A 285 -15.72 -14.77 -55.53
CA GLY A 285 -16.58 -15.67 -56.31
C GLY A 285 -15.91 -16.27 -57.56
N ILE A 286 -14.82 -15.67 -58.06
CA ILE A 286 -14.02 -16.26 -59.16
C ILE A 286 -13.38 -17.61 -58.79
N LEU A 287 -13.27 -17.90 -57.49
CA LEU A 287 -12.78 -19.18 -56.98
C LEU A 287 -13.86 -20.27 -56.99
N THR A 288 -15.15 -19.90 -56.95
CA THR A 288 -16.29 -20.83 -56.95
C THR A 288 -16.93 -20.97 -58.33
N SER A 289 -16.74 -19.99 -59.22
CA SER A 289 -17.32 -19.97 -60.58
C SER A 289 -16.51 -20.74 -61.64
N GLY A 290 -15.46 -21.47 -61.25
CA GLY A 290 -14.52 -22.15 -62.17
C GLY A 290 -14.66 -23.67 -62.28
N ASP A 291 -15.65 -24.28 -61.62
CA ASP A 291 -15.94 -25.72 -61.68
C ASP A 291 -17.16 -26.05 -62.58
N MET A 292 -17.38 -25.28 -63.66
CA MET A 292 -18.22 -25.68 -64.80
C MET A 292 -17.49 -25.47 -66.12
#